data_AF-A0A358GB00-F1
#
_entry.id   AF-A0A358GB00-F1
#
_cell.length_a   1.000
_cell.length_b   1.000
_cell.length_c   1.000
_cell.angle_alpha   90.00
_cell.angle_beta   90.00
_cell.angle_gamma   90.00
#
_symmetry.space_group_name_H-M   'P 1'
#
loop_
_entity.id
_entity.type
_entity.pdbx_description
1 polymer ?
#
loop_
_entity_poly.entity_id
_entity_poly.type
_entity_poly.pdbx_seq_one_letter_code
_entity_poly.pdbx_strand_id
1 'polypeptide(L)'
;MALSYFWSREFLTNRYFLWLLFWCNALGTVYGYIWYGDQLEYTLAQQPLWQIVFVPDSPTASLFFTLSLLWVLYKPKSMVLNRIGHVIQALAVVTSVKYGVWAVSIIFAGWMQGGAQHWQDWMLIASHSAMAIEALLYVRFFGFRWGALVIAALWTLLNDTIDYTYDIFPWLPASLMDHLDGVRNFTVGLTLVSILCAWLALRQAKRA
;
A
#
# COMPACT_ATOMS: atom_id res chain seq x y z
N MET A 1 12.59 17.56 23.97
CA MET A 1 11.22 17.33 23.46
C MET A 1 10.81 15.92 23.85
N ALA A 2 9.59 15.71 24.34
CA ALA A 2 9.09 14.37 24.65
C ALA A 2 8.77 13.62 23.35
N LEU A 3 8.99 12.30 23.31
CA LEU A 3 8.64 11.47 22.14
C LEU A 3 7.16 11.58 21.74
N SER A 4 6.28 11.89 22.71
CA SER A 4 4.85 12.13 22.48
C SER A 4 4.56 13.29 21.53
N TYR A 5 5.47 14.27 21.40
CA TYR A 5 5.32 15.38 20.46
C TYR A 5 5.28 14.93 19.00
N PHE A 6 6.13 13.96 18.62
CA PHE A 6 6.15 13.42 17.26
C PHE A 6 4.89 12.62 16.91
N TRP A 7 4.13 12.18 17.91
CA TRP A 7 2.85 11.50 17.75
C TRP A 7 1.63 12.45 17.81
N SER A 8 1.88 13.73 18.11
CA SER A 8 0.85 14.72 18.31
C SER A 8 0.18 15.12 16.99
N ARG A 9 -1.06 15.60 17.09
CA ARG A 9 -1.81 16.08 15.93
C ARG A 9 -1.13 17.29 15.30
N GLU A 10 -0.58 18.18 16.12
CA GLU A 10 0.10 19.40 15.69
C GLU A 10 1.31 19.10 14.81
N PHE A 11 2.11 18.10 15.18
CA PHE A 11 3.26 17.69 14.39
C PHE A 11 2.84 17.01 13.08
N LEU A 12 1.94 16.02 13.15
CA LEU A 12 1.55 15.22 11.99
C LEU A 12 0.66 15.95 10.99
N THR A 13 -0.02 17.02 11.41
CA THR A 13 -0.78 17.88 10.50
C THR A 13 -0.03 19.16 10.13
N ASN A 14 1.23 19.30 10.56
CA ASN A 14 2.07 20.41 10.17
C ASN A 14 2.27 20.42 8.65
N ARG A 15 2.05 21.57 8.02
CA ARG A 15 2.07 21.70 6.56
C ARG A 15 3.42 21.34 5.94
N TYR A 16 4.54 21.69 6.60
CA TYR A 16 5.87 21.36 6.11
C TYR A 16 6.13 19.85 6.20
N PHE A 17 5.70 19.23 7.30
CA PHE A 17 5.81 17.78 7.48
C PHE A 17 4.96 17.01 6.46
N LEU A 18 3.72 17.45 6.23
CA LEU A 18 2.85 16.87 5.21
C LEU A 18 3.44 16.97 3.79
N TRP A 19 4.07 18.09 3.45
CA TRP A 19 4.75 18.24 2.15
C TRP A 19 6.00 17.39 2.03
N LEU A 20 6.78 17.26 3.10
CA LEU A 20 7.92 16.34 3.14
C LEU A 20 7.43 14.91 2.87
N LEU A 21 6.41 14.48 3.62
CA LEU A 21 5.80 13.16 3.48
C LEU A 21 5.25 12.92 2.07
N PHE A 22 4.59 13.94 1.50
CA PHE A 22 4.08 13.92 0.13
C PHE A 22 5.20 13.70 -0.88
N TRP A 23 6.27 14.47 -0.83
CA TRP A 23 7.36 14.36 -1.80
C TRP A 23 8.15 13.06 -1.65
N CYS A 24 8.40 12.60 -0.41
CA CYS A 24 9.03 11.31 -0.16
C CYS A 24 8.21 10.16 -0.76
N ASN A 25 6.90 10.13 -0.52
CA ASN A 25 6.02 9.10 -1.08
C ASN A 25 5.85 9.25 -2.60
N ALA A 26 5.76 10.46 -3.14
CA ALA A 26 5.67 10.69 -4.58
C ALA A 26 6.91 10.20 -5.33
N LEU A 27 8.11 10.49 -4.81
CA LEU A 27 9.36 9.99 -5.37
C LEU A 27 9.47 8.47 -5.23
N GLY A 28 9.08 7.92 -4.08
CA GLY A 28 9.00 6.47 -3.87
C GLY A 28 8.03 5.78 -4.82
N THR A 29 6.87 6.40 -5.10
CA THR A 29 5.88 5.94 -6.08
C THR A 29 6.49 5.89 -7.48
N VAL A 30 7.14 6.98 -7.92
CA VAL A 30 7.79 7.04 -9.24
C VAL A 30 8.88 5.96 -9.36
N TYR A 31 9.74 5.85 -8.34
CA TYR A 31 10.77 4.80 -8.32
C TYR A 31 10.16 3.40 -8.33
N GLY A 32 9.05 3.20 -7.63
CA GLY A 32 8.29 1.95 -7.66
C GLY A 32 7.76 1.59 -9.05
N TYR A 33 7.22 2.56 -9.81
CA TYR A 33 6.82 2.30 -11.19
C TYR A 33 8.01 1.96 -12.09
N ILE A 34 9.17 2.58 -11.87
CA ILE A 34 10.41 2.24 -12.58
C ILE A 34 10.85 0.81 -12.21
N TRP A 35 10.75 0.42 -10.94
CA TRP A 35 11.07 -0.93 -10.47
C TRP A 35 10.21 -2.01 -11.14
N TYR A 36 8.93 -1.73 -11.38
CA TYR A 36 8.01 -2.62 -12.09
C TYR A 36 8.14 -2.54 -13.62
N GLY A 37 9.08 -1.74 -14.17
CA GLY A 37 9.18 -1.46 -15.60
C GLY A 37 9.21 -2.72 -16.48
N ASP A 38 10.10 -3.67 -16.17
CA ASP A 38 10.25 -4.91 -16.93
C ASP A 38 8.98 -5.78 -16.85
N GLN A 39 8.32 -5.84 -15.68
CA GLN A 39 7.09 -6.60 -15.50
C GLN A 39 5.91 -5.96 -16.24
N LEU A 40 5.85 -4.63 -16.28
CA LEU A 40 4.84 -3.88 -17.04
C LEU A 40 5.03 -4.09 -18.55
N GLU A 41 6.26 -4.04 -19.05
CA GLU A 41 6.57 -4.32 -20.46
C GLU A 41 6.20 -5.76 -20.83
N TYR A 42 6.57 -6.73 -19.98
CA TYR A 42 6.20 -8.13 -20.17
C TYR A 42 4.68 -8.32 -20.24
N THR A 43 3.94 -7.71 -19.31
CA THR A 43 2.47 -7.78 -19.27
C THR A 43 1.85 -7.15 -20.51
N LEU A 44 2.35 -5.99 -20.96
CA LEU A 44 1.87 -5.34 -22.19
C LEU A 44 2.10 -6.18 -23.44
N ALA A 45 3.20 -6.93 -23.49
CA ALA A 45 3.55 -7.76 -24.62
C ALA A 45 2.82 -9.10 -24.65
N GLN A 46 2.54 -9.69 -23.47
CA GLN A 46 2.10 -11.09 -23.36
C GLN A 46 0.67 -11.28 -22.81
N GLN A 47 0.09 -10.25 -22.20
CA GLN A 47 -1.20 -10.35 -21.52
C GLN A 47 -2.23 -9.35 -22.04
N PRO A 48 -3.53 -9.58 -21.81
CA PRO A 48 -4.58 -8.60 -22.13
C PRO A 48 -4.33 -7.24 -21.47
N LEU A 49 -4.48 -6.16 -22.24
CA LEU A 49 -4.16 -4.78 -21.83
C LEU A 49 -4.80 -4.35 -20.50
N TRP A 50 -5.99 -4.87 -20.17
CA TRP A 50 -6.68 -4.50 -18.93
C TRP A 50 -5.95 -4.97 -17.65
N GLN A 51 -5.09 -5.98 -17.75
CA GLN A 51 -4.36 -6.54 -16.60
C GLN A 51 -3.29 -5.59 -16.06
N ILE A 52 -2.80 -4.64 -16.88
CA ILE A 52 -1.75 -3.71 -16.48
C ILE A 52 -2.09 -2.90 -15.22
N VAL A 53 -3.38 -2.65 -14.97
CA VAL A 53 -3.84 -1.87 -13.81
C VAL A 53 -3.60 -2.61 -12.50
N PHE A 54 -3.44 -3.94 -12.54
CA PHE A 54 -3.24 -4.79 -11.36
C PHE A 54 -1.76 -5.07 -11.08
N VAL A 55 -0.86 -4.84 -12.04
CA VAL A 55 0.57 -5.17 -11.92
C VAL A 55 1.34 -4.28 -10.94
N PRO A 56 1.25 -2.92 -11.00
CA PRO A 56 2.05 -2.07 -10.14
C PRO A 56 1.41 -1.94 -8.76
N ASP A 57 1.50 -3.01 -7.97
CA ASP A 57 0.89 -3.18 -6.64
C ASP A 57 1.30 -2.08 -5.64
N SER A 58 2.50 -2.19 -5.06
CA SER A 58 2.99 -1.25 -4.05
C SER A 58 3.17 0.19 -4.57
N PRO A 59 3.54 0.45 -5.84
CA PRO A 59 3.55 1.81 -6.40
C PRO A 59 2.15 2.44 -6.40
N THR A 60 1.11 1.69 -6.80
CA THR A 60 -0.28 2.18 -6.78
C THR A 60 -0.78 2.44 -5.35
N ALA A 61 -0.36 1.62 -4.39
CA ALA A 61 -0.65 1.86 -2.97
C ALA A 61 -0.04 3.16 -2.46
N SER A 62 1.25 3.39 -2.73
CA SER A 62 1.95 4.63 -2.36
C SER A 62 1.35 5.84 -3.08
N LEU A 63 0.88 5.69 -4.34
CA LEU A 63 0.16 6.74 -5.05
C LEU A 63 -1.13 7.12 -4.33
N PHE A 64 -1.96 6.15 -3.92
CA PHE A 64 -3.18 6.44 -3.16
C PHE A 64 -2.88 7.15 -1.85
N PHE A 65 -1.83 6.74 -1.14
CA PHE A 65 -1.41 7.42 0.09
C PHE A 65 -0.95 8.85 -0.18
N THR A 66 -0.09 9.05 -1.18
CA THR A 66 0.39 10.36 -1.64
C THR A 66 -0.78 11.30 -1.96
N LEU A 67 -1.77 10.81 -2.73
CA LEU A 67 -2.97 11.57 -3.05
C LEU A 67 -3.80 11.86 -1.79
N SER A 68 -3.92 10.91 -0.87
CA SER A 68 -4.66 11.09 0.39
C SER A 68 -4.11 12.24 1.23
N LEU A 69 -2.79 12.48 1.21
CA LEU A 69 -2.17 13.63 1.88
C LEU A 69 -2.67 14.97 1.33
N LEU A 70 -3.03 15.05 0.04
CA LEU A 70 -3.63 16.26 -0.53
C LEU A 70 -4.99 16.57 0.08
N TRP A 71 -5.79 15.56 0.42
CA TRP A 71 -7.06 15.77 1.14
C TRP A 71 -6.84 16.20 2.60
N VAL A 72 -5.73 15.79 3.23
CA VAL A 72 -5.34 16.26 4.56
C VAL A 72 -4.88 17.71 4.50
N LEU A 73 -4.06 18.07 3.51
CA LEU A 73 -3.57 19.43 3.27
C LEU A 73 -4.68 20.40 2.84
N TYR A 74 -5.56 19.95 1.95
CA TYR A 74 -6.58 20.76 1.30
C TYR A 74 -7.91 20.02 1.30
N LYS A 75 -8.75 20.28 2.31
CA LYS A 75 -10.09 19.70 2.36
C LYS A 75 -10.97 20.32 1.27
N PRO A 76 -11.41 19.54 0.27
CA PRO A 76 -12.22 20.10 -0.80
C PRO A 76 -13.63 20.44 -0.31
N LYS A 77 -14.21 21.52 -0.85
CA LYS A 77 -15.60 21.91 -0.56
C LYS A 77 -16.63 21.05 -1.30
N SER A 78 -16.24 20.45 -2.43
CA SER A 78 -17.13 19.61 -3.25
C SER A 78 -17.45 18.28 -2.57
N MET A 79 -18.73 17.93 -2.49
CA MET A 79 -19.17 16.64 -1.95
C MET A 79 -18.67 15.46 -2.78
N VAL A 80 -18.67 15.59 -4.12
CA VAL A 80 -18.23 14.54 -5.04
C VAL A 80 -16.74 14.26 -4.84
N LEU A 81 -15.92 15.32 -4.77
CA LEU A 81 -14.47 15.17 -4.58
C LEU A 81 -14.12 14.58 -3.21
N ASN A 82 -14.91 14.88 -2.17
CA ASN A 82 -14.75 14.20 -0.87
C ASN A 82 -15.09 12.71 -0.94
N ARG A 83 -16.15 12.31 -1.67
CA ARG A 83 -16.48 10.88 -1.83
C ARG A 83 -15.38 10.11 -2.56
N ILE A 84 -14.82 10.69 -3.62
CA ILE A 84 -13.67 10.11 -4.34
C ILE A 84 -12.46 10.01 -3.40
N GLY A 85 -12.14 11.09 -2.69
CA GLY A 85 -11.06 11.12 -1.70
C GLY A 85 -11.21 10.07 -0.62
N HIS A 86 -12.43 9.79 -0.15
CA HIS A 86 -12.68 8.72 0.81
C HIS A 86 -12.35 7.34 0.24
N VAL A 87 -12.66 7.07 -1.04
CA VAL A 87 -12.27 5.81 -1.68
C VAL A 87 -10.75 5.72 -1.79
N ILE A 88 -10.08 6.79 -2.24
CA ILE A 88 -8.62 6.85 -2.34
C ILE A 88 -7.96 6.63 -0.97
N GLN A 89 -8.48 7.26 0.09
CA GLN A 89 -7.97 7.08 1.46
C GLN A 89 -8.17 5.66 1.98
N ALA A 90 -9.32 5.05 1.70
CA ALA A 90 -9.58 3.66 2.08
C ALA A 90 -8.62 2.70 1.35
N LEU A 91 -8.43 2.90 0.04
CA LEU A 91 -7.48 2.15 -0.77
C LEU A 91 -6.07 2.32 -0.22
N ALA A 92 -5.63 3.56 0.01
CA ALA A 92 -4.32 3.88 0.59
C ALA A 92 -4.05 3.09 1.86
N VAL A 93 -4.98 3.06 2.82
CA VAL A 93 -4.76 2.34 4.08
C VAL A 93 -4.70 0.84 3.87
N VAL A 94 -5.65 0.26 3.13
CA VAL A 94 -5.71 -1.20 2.96
C VAL A 94 -4.52 -1.71 2.15
N THR A 95 -4.20 -1.08 1.03
CA THR A 95 -3.13 -1.53 0.14
C THR A 95 -1.73 -1.23 0.71
N SER A 96 -1.51 -0.08 1.36
CA SER A 96 -0.22 0.21 1.98
C SER A 96 0.12 -0.75 3.13
N VAL A 97 -0.87 -1.15 3.94
CA VAL A 97 -0.66 -2.17 4.98
C VAL A 97 -0.38 -3.52 4.34
N LYS A 98 -1.19 -3.94 3.35
CA LYS A 98 -0.99 -5.20 2.63
C LYS A 98 0.40 -5.27 2.02
N TYR A 99 0.71 -4.41 1.05
CA TYR A 99 1.95 -4.52 0.30
C TYR A 99 3.17 -4.14 1.13
N GLY A 100 3.01 -3.26 2.12
CA GLY A 100 4.07 -2.91 3.05
C GLY A 100 4.54 -4.12 3.86
N VAL A 101 3.60 -4.86 4.45
CA VAL A 101 3.91 -6.08 5.21
C VAL A 101 4.30 -7.23 4.27
N TRP A 102 3.65 -7.35 3.12
CA TRP A 102 3.90 -8.41 2.14
C TRP A 102 5.33 -8.39 1.65
N ALA A 103 5.82 -7.25 1.14
CA ALA A 103 7.18 -7.15 0.58
C ALA A 103 8.24 -7.52 1.60
N VAL A 104 8.12 -7.00 2.83
CA VAL A 104 9.01 -7.33 3.94
C VAL A 104 8.99 -8.85 4.22
N SER A 105 7.80 -9.44 4.27
CA SER A 105 7.64 -10.88 4.56
C SER A 105 8.23 -11.76 3.46
N ILE A 106 8.02 -11.42 2.19
CA ILE A 106 8.55 -12.16 1.04
C ILE A 106 10.06 -12.09 0.96
N ILE A 107 10.66 -10.91 1.23
CA ILE A 107 12.12 -10.75 1.26
C ILE A 107 12.72 -11.66 2.36
N PHE A 108 12.19 -11.60 3.58
CA PHE A 108 12.68 -12.46 4.67
C PHE A 108 12.46 -13.95 4.37
N ALA A 109 11.32 -14.33 3.79
CA ALA A 109 11.06 -15.71 3.39
C ALA A 109 12.04 -16.19 2.31
N GLY A 110 12.41 -15.33 1.35
CA GLY A 110 13.44 -15.62 0.36
C GLY A 110 14.82 -15.84 0.98
N TRP A 111 15.21 -14.98 1.94
CA TRP A 111 16.48 -15.13 2.67
C TRP A 111 16.52 -16.42 3.51
N MET A 112 15.42 -16.79 4.16
CA MET A 112 15.32 -18.03 4.94
C MET A 112 15.48 -19.30 4.08
N GLN A 113 15.25 -19.20 2.77
CA GLN A 113 15.47 -20.28 1.81
C GLN A 113 16.84 -20.22 1.12
N GLY A 114 17.78 -19.41 1.65
CA GLY A 114 19.13 -19.31 1.13
C GLY A 114 19.31 -18.31 -0.01
N GLY A 115 18.31 -17.44 -0.25
CA GLY A 115 18.44 -16.32 -1.19
C GLY A 115 19.55 -15.35 -0.76
N ALA A 116 20.29 -14.82 -1.74
CA ALA A 116 21.30 -13.81 -1.49
C ALA A 116 20.66 -12.50 -1.00
N GLN A 117 21.35 -11.80 -0.11
CA GLN A 117 20.91 -10.49 0.37
C GLN A 117 21.51 -9.40 -0.50
N HIS A 118 20.66 -8.52 -1.01
CA HIS A 118 21.08 -7.38 -1.79
C HIS A 118 20.79 -6.08 -1.05
N TRP A 119 21.48 -4.99 -1.41
CA TRP A 119 21.23 -3.70 -0.77
C TRP A 119 19.80 -3.20 -1.06
N GLN A 120 19.25 -3.57 -2.23
CA GLN A 120 17.88 -3.26 -2.62
C GLN A 120 16.87 -3.89 -1.67
N ASP A 121 17.13 -5.09 -1.15
CA ASP A 121 16.25 -5.76 -0.19
C ASP A 121 16.10 -4.91 1.07
N TRP A 122 17.19 -4.33 1.59
CA TRP A 122 17.16 -3.45 2.75
C TRP A 122 16.41 -2.15 2.48
N MET A 123 16.63 -1.56 1.29
CA MET A 123 15.88 -0.38 0.86
C MET A 123 14.37 -0.69 0.75
N LEU A 124 14.01 -1.84 0.19
CA LEU A 124 12.62 -2.30 0.07
C LEU A 124 12.01 -2.56 1.45
N ILE A 125 12.71 -3.25 2.34
CA ILE A 125 12.27 -3.49 3.73
C ILE A 125 11.99 -2.16 4.43
N ALA A 126 12.91 -1.20 4.36
CA ALA A 126 12.76 0.09 5.02
C ALA A 126 11.59 0.90 4.44
N SER A 127 11.52 1.02 3.11
CA SER A 127 10.47 1.80 2.44
C SER A 127 9.08 1.18 2.59
N HIS A 128 8.94 -0.14 2.51
CA HIS A 128 7.66 -0.84 2.66
C HIS A 128 7.19 -0.86 4.12
N SER A 129 8.12 -0.98 5.07
CA SER A 129 7.79 -0.81 6.50
C SER A 129 7.29 0.61 6.78
N ALA A 130 7.95 1.63 6.23
CA ALA A 130 7.50 3.02 6.35
C ALA A 130 6.09 3.20 5.75
N MET A 131 5.83 2.64 4.57
CA MET A 131 4.51 2.69 3.93
C MET A 131 3.38 2.12 4.83
N ALA A 132 3.60 0.95 5.44
CA ALA A 132 2.62 0.36 6.36
C ALA A 132 2.42 1.22 7.63
N ILE A 133 3.51 1.72 8.21
CA ILE A 133 3.47 2.56 9.42
C ILE A 133 2.76 3.89 9.14
N GLU A 134 3.08 4.57 8.05
CA GLU A 134 2.50 5.85 7.67
C GLU A 134 0.99 5.73 7.43
N ALA A 135 0.55 4.67 6.74
CA ALA A 135 -0.86 4.39 6.52
C ALA A 135 -1.63 4.25 7.84
N LEU A 136 -1.11 3.47 8.79
CA LEU A 136 -1.71 3.28 10.12
C LEU A 136 -1.61 4.53 11.00
N LEU A 137 -0.60 5.37 10.81
CA LEU A 137 -0.43 6.60 11.56
C LEU A 137 -1.41 7.69 11.10
N TYR A 138 -1.66 7.77 9.79
CA TYR A 138 -2.47 8.83 9.17
C TYR A 138 -3.94 8.49 9.00
N VAL A 139 -4.34 7.22 9.14
CA VAL A 139 -5.76 6.79 9.10
C VAL A 139 -6.68 7.63 10.00
N ARG A 140 -6.21 8.11 11.15
CA ARG A 140 -6.97 8.98 12.08
C ARG A 140 -7.28 10.38 11.51
N PHE A 141 -6.60 10.80 10.46
CA PHE A 141 -6.84 12.06 9.75
C PHE A 141 -7.67 11.86 8.48
N PHE A 142 -7.92 10.61 8.07
CA PHE A 142 -8.71 10.30 6.90
C PHE A 142 -10.20 10.26 7.23
N GLY A 143 -11.02 10.69 6.26
CA GLY A 143 -12.47 10.86 6.40
C GLY A 143 -13.30 9.70 5.85
N PHE A 144 -12.64 8.63 5.36
CA PHE A 144 -13.34 7.56 4.67
C PHE A 144 -14.35 6.83 5.56
N ARG A 145 -15.39 6.28 4.92
CA ARG A 145 -16.52 5.63 5.59
C ARG A 145 -16.57 4.15 5.22
N TRP A 146 -17.44 3.41 5.89
CA TRP A 146 -17.63 1.98 5.65
C TRP A 146 -17.81 1.62 4.17
N GLY A 147 -18.61 2.40 3.41
CA GLY A 147 -18.76 2.16 1.98
C GLY A 147 -17.47 2.26 1.17
N ALA A 148 -16.57 3.20 1.50
CA ALA A 148 -15.27 3.30 0.85
C ALA A 148 -14.35 2.14 1.25
N LEU A 149 -14.42 1.68 2.50
CA LEU A 149 -13.69 0.50 2.96
C LEU A 149 -14.15 -0.78 2.26
N VAL A 150 -15.45 -0.94 2.01
CA VAL A 150 -15.99 -2.07 1.22
C VAL A 150 -15.44 -2.02 -0.21
N ILE A 151 -15.41 -0.85 -0.85
CA ILE A 151 -14.82 -0.70 -2.20
C ILE A 151 -13.33 -1.08 -2.18
N ALA A 152 -12.57 -0.60 -1.21
CA ALA A 152 -11.15 -0.94 -1.07
C ALA A 152 -10.95 -2.45 -0.84
N ALA A 153 -11.75 -3.07 0.02
CA ALA A 153 -11.71 -4.51 0.27
C ALA A 153 -12.00 -5.33 -1.00
N LEU A 154 -13.05 -4.97 -1.74
CA LEU A 154 -13.40 -5.65 -3.00
C LEU A 154 -12.29 -5.48 -4.05
N TRP A 155 -11.73 -4.27 -4.17
CA TRP A 155 -10.62 -4.01 -5.08
C TRP A 155 -9.39 -4.86 -4.74
N THR A 156 -8.98 -4.89 -3.47
CA THR A 156 -7.78 -5.62 -3.05
C THR A 156 -7.94 -7.13 -3.16
N LEU A 157 -9.13 -7.67 -2.86
CA LEU A 157 -9.44 -9.09 -3.06
C LEU A 157 -9.53 -9.46 -4.55
N LEU A 158 -10.04 -8.56 -5.39
CA LEU A 158 -10.05 -8.74 -6.83
C LEU A 158 -8.62 -8.78 -7.38
N ASN A 159 -7.75 -7.88 -6.92
CA ASN A 159 -6.32 -7.89 -7.27
C ASN A 159 -5.67 -9.23 -6.88
N ASP A 160 -5.85 -9.72 -5.64
CA ASP A 160 -5.35 -11.06 -5.25
C ASP A 160 -5.87 -12.17 -6.16
N THR A 161 -7.14 -12.09 -6.55
CA THR A 161 -7.75 -13.11 -7.41
C THR A 161 -7.10 -13.08 -8.79
N ILE A 162 -6.91 -11.90 -9.38
CA ILE A 162 -6.32 -11.74 -10.71
C ILE A 162 -4.86 -12.17 -10.69
N ASP A 163 -4.09 -11.73 -9.70
CA ASP A 163 -2.67 -12.03 -9.55
C ASP A 163 -2.37 -13.52 -9.64
N TYR A 164 -3.11 -14.34 -8.88
CA TYR A 164 -2.89 -15.79 -8.82
C TYR A 164 -3.78 -16.61 -9.78
N THR A 165 -4.68 -15.97 -10.53
CA THR A 165 -5.44 -16.63 -11.62
C THR A 165 -4.71 -16.49 -12.96
N TYR A 166 -4.03 -15.35 -13.16
CA TYR A 166 -3.34 -15.01 -14.41
C TYR A 166 -1.81 -14.96 -14.28
N ASP A 167 -1.28 -15.33 -13.12
CA ASP A 167 0.15 -15.35 -12.81
C ASP A 167 0.85 -13.99 -13.06
N ILE A 168 0.16 -12.90 -12.68
CA ILE A 168 0.69 -11.53 -12.79
C ILE A 168 1.11 -10.93 -11.44
N PHE A 169 1.16 -11.76 -10.38
CA PHE A 169 1.70 -11.35 -9.07
C PHE A 169 3.12 -10.78 -9.19
N PRO A 170 3.56 -9.91 -8.25
CA PRO A 170 4.92 -9.38 -8.25
C PRO A 170 5.97 -10.49 -8.28
N TRP A 171 7.00 -10.34 -9.11
CA TRP A 171 8.01 -11.37 -9.28
C TRP A 171 8.64 -11.81 -7.94
N LEU A 172 8.55 -13.11 -7.69
CA LEU A 172 9.04 -13.73 -6.46
C LEU A 172 10.49 -14.19 -6.62
N PRO A 173 11.27 -14.26 -5.52
CA PRO A 173 12.51 -15.02 -5.49
C PRO A 173 12.27 -16.44 -6.02
N ALA A 174 13.19 -16.95 -6.86
CA ALA A 174 13.04 -18.26 -7.49
C ALA A 174 12.80 -19.40 -6.49
N SER A 175 13.37 -19.30 -5.27
CA SER A 175 13.16 -20.26 -4.18
C SER A 175 11.70 -20.34 -3.69
N LEU A 176 10.94 -19.25 -3.81
CA LEU A 176 9.53 -19.20 -3.39
C LEU A 176 8.56 -19.72 -4.44
N MET A 177 9.01 -19.93 -5.69
CA MET A 177 8.15 -20.43 -6.77
C MET A 177 7.65 -21.86 -6.48
N ASP A 178 8.46 -22.69 -5.82
CA ASP A 178 8.06 -24.05 -5.40
C ASP A 178 6.99 -24.05 -4.29
N HIS A 179 6.76 -22.89 -3.66
CA HIS A 179 5.84 -22.70 -2.54
C HIS A 179 4.72 -21.71 -2.88
N LEU A 180 4.36 -21.58 -4.16
CA LEU A 180 3.43 -20.57 -4.65
C LEU A 180 2.06 -20.61 -3.96
N ASP A 181 1.52 -21.80 -3.66
CA ASP A 181 0.26 -21.95 -2.91
C ASP A 181 0.34 -21.34 -1.50
N GLY A 182 1.49 -21.46 -0.84
CA GLY A 182 1.75 -20.85 0.46
C GLY A 182 1.78 -19.32 0.36
N VAL A 183 2.45 -18.79 -0.66
CA VAL A 183 2.52 -17.34 -0.95
C VAL A 183 1.14 -16.78 -1.29
N ARG A 184 0.34 -17.48 -2.09
CA ARG A 184 -1.06 -17.12 -2.38
C ARG A 184 -1.91 -17.05 -1.12
N ASN A 185 -1.88 -18.12 -0.31
CA ASN A 185 -2.68 -18.19 0.91
C ASN A 185 -2.27 -17.10 1.92
N PHE A 186 -0.96 -16.83 2.04
CA PHE A 186 -0.45 -15.71 2.82
C PHE A 186 -0.97 -14.36 2.30
N THR A 187 -0.94 -14.15 0.98
CA THR A 187 -1.37 -12.89 0.36
C THR A 187 -2.85 -12.61 0.63
N VAL A 188 -3.73 -13.59 0.39
CA VAL A 188 -5.17 -13.46 0.67
C VAL A 188 -5.42 -13.25 2.16
N GLY A 189 -4.74 -14.01 3.03
CA GLY A 189 -4.84 -13.85 4.48
C GLY A 189 -4.42 -12.45 4.94
N LEU A 190 -3.34 -11.93 4.37
CA LEU A 190 -2.84 -10.59 4.66
C LEU A 190 -3.79 -9.50 4.17
N THR A 191 -4.48 -9.69 3.04
CA THR A 191 -5.56 -8.79 2.60
C THR A 191 -6.69 -8.72 3.64
N LEU A 192 -7.13 -9.86 4.19
CA LEU A 192 -8.15 -9.88 5.25
C LEU A 192 -7.67 -9.17 6.53
N VAL A 193 -6.41 -9.40 6.93
CA VAL A 193 -5.80 -8.70 8.07
C VAL A 193 -5.72 -7.20 7.81
N SER A 194 -5.37 -6.77 6.60
CA SER A 194 -5.24 -5.36 6.22
C SER A 194 -6.59 -4.64 6.24
N ILE A 195 -7.65 -5.31 5.77
CA ILE A 195 -9.04 -4.83 5.87
C ILE A 195 -9.45 -4.69 7.34
N LEU A 196 -9.12 -5.68 8.18
CA LEU A 196 -9.40 -5.64 9.61
C LEU A 196 -8.67 -4.49 10.30
N CYS A 197 -7.39 -4.28 10.01
CA CYS A 197 -6.60 -3.16 10.52
C CYS A 197 -7.23 -1.82 10.13
N ALA A 198 -7.59 -1.63 8.86
CA ALA A 198 -8.27 -0.42 8.39
C ALA A 198 -9.61 -0.19 9.09
N TRP A 199 -10.39 -1.25 9.32
CA TRP A 199 -11.66 -1.16 10.05
C TRP A 199 -11.49 -0.80 11.53
N LEU A 200 -10.55 -1.43 12.23
CA LEU A 200 -10.24 -1.13 13.63
C LEU A 200 -9.80 0.32 13.79
N ALA A 201 -8.92 0.77 12.90
CA ALA A 201 -8.44 2.14 12.85
C ALA A 201 -9.58 3.14 12.59
N LEU A 202 -10.48 2.84 11.64
CA LEU A 202 -11.67 3.65 11.37
C LEU A 202 -12.59 3.76 12.60
N ARG A 203 -12.75 2.67 13.36
CA ARG A 203 -13.55 2.66 14.58
C ARG A 203 -12.95 3.51 15.69
N GLN A 204 -11.63 3.46 15.85
CA GLN A 204 -10.92 4.29 16.85
C GLN A 204 -11.02 5.78 16.50
N ALA A 205 -10.84 6.13 15.22
CA ALA A 205 -10.94 7.52 14.76
C ALA A 205 -12.32 8.16 14.99
N LYS A 206 -13.41 7.37 14.99
CA LYS A 206 -14.77 7.86 15.31
C LYS A 206 -15.03 8.06 16.81
N ARG A 207 -14.16 7.55 17.69
CA ARG A 207 -14.29 7.65 19.15
C ARG A 207 -13.44 8.78 19.74
N ALA A 208 -12.52 9.35 18.96
CA ALA A 208 -11.64 10.46 19.31
C ALA A 208 -12.19 11.79 18.78
#